data_AF-A0A7S1J909-F1
#
_entry.id   AF-A0A7S1J909-F1
#
_cell.length_a   1.000
_cell.length_b   1.000
_cell.length_c   1.000
_cell.angle_alpha   90.00
_cell.angle_beta   90.00
_cell.angle_gamma   90.00
#
_symmetry.space_group_name_H-M   'P 1'
#
loop_
_entity.id
_entity.type
_entity.pdbx_description
1 polymer ?
#
loop_
_entity_poly.entity_id
_entity_poly.type
_entity_poly.pdbx_seq_one_letter_code
_entity_poly.pdbx_strand_id
1 'polypeptide(L)'
;FFRASAVLFRSIPRTMGGDLEPDTGGAVEPKQDCPHVHHQVRLRPDRIKADSPCRDCGSTAENWVCLQCFQNRCSRYVNGDAEAHWLGTLDAELPNTDPDAAGHCVALSLSDLSVWCYACGAYVKHDLLPPLL
;
A
#
# COMPACT_ATOMS: atom_id res chain seq x y z
N PHE A 1 8.00 -29.80 22.85
CA PHE A 1 6.73 -29.63 22.12
C PHE A 1 6.38 -28.16 22.22
N PHE A 2 6.77 -27.27 21.32
CA PHE A 2 6.47 -27.21 19.89
C PHE A 2 7.72 -26.91 19.05
N ARG A 3 7.80 -27.52 17.87
CA ARG A 3 8.82 -27.24 16.86
C ARG A 3 8.35 -26.01 16.07
N ALA A 4 9.17 -24.97 16.03
CA ALA A 4 9.03 -23.93 15.01
C ALA A 4 9.44 -24.56 13.67
N SER A 5 8.47 -24.77 12.79
CA SER A 5 8.75 -25.11 11.40
C SER A 5 9.25 -23.85 10.72
N ALA A 6 10.56 -23.80 10.48
CA ALA A 6 11.16 -22.93 9.50
C ALA A 6 10.44 -23.17 8.16
N VAL A 7 9.66 -22.20 7.72
CA VAL A 7 9.23 -22.16 6.33
C VAL A 7 10.50 -21.90 5.54
N LEU A 8 10.91 -22.94 4.84
CA LEU A 8 12.05 -23.00 3.96
C LEU A 8 11.94 -21.83 2.97
N PHE A 9 12.70 -20.77 3.20
CA PHE A 9 13.10 -19.85 2.13
C PHE A 9 13.71 -20.73 1.04
N ARG A 10 12.96 -20.99 -0.02
CA ARG A 10 13.52 -21.52 -1.25
C ARG A 10 14.45 -20.44 -1.77
N SER A 11 15.73 -20.63 -1.48
CA SER A 11 16.85 -19.88 -2.02
C SER A 11 16.73 -19.90 -3.54
N ILE A 12 16.23 -18.81 -4.12
CA ILE A 12 16.29 -18.61 -5.57
C ILE A 12 17.78 -18.42 -5.91
N PRO A 13 18.35 -19.23 -6.80
CA PRO A 13 19.75 -19.11 -7.16
C PRO A 13 20.00 -17.75 -7.82
N ARG A 14 20.99 -17.02 -7.29
CA ARG A 14 21.59 -15.85 -7.94
C ARG A 14 22.20 -16.30 -9.27
N THR A 15 21.46 -16.18 -10.37
CA THR A 15 22.02 -16.23 -11.71
C THR A 15 22.06 -14.83 -12.29
N MET A 16 23.31 -14.37 -12.48
CA MET A 16 23.85 -13.50 -13.54
C MET A 16 23.16 -12.16 -13.82
N GLY A 17 23.99 -11.11 -13.84
CA GLY A 17 23.61 -9.71 -14.00
C GLY A 17 22.63 -9.47 -15.14
N GLY A 18 21.43 -9.04 -14.76
CA GLY A 18 20.75 -7.98 -15.48
C GLY A 18 21.07 -6.70 -14.74
N ASP A 19 21.62 -5.70 -15.43
CA ASP A 19 21.63 -4.35 -14.92
C ASP A 19 20.18 -3.99 -14.58
N LEU A 20 19.86 -3.89 -13.28
CA LEU A 20 18.63 -3.27 -12.84
C LEU A 20 18.76 -1.82 -13.29
N GLU A 21 18.29 -1.51 -14.49
CA GLU A 21 18.17 -0.14 -14.92
C GLU A 21 17.41 0.60 -13.81
N PRO A 22 17.98 1.69 -13.26
CA PRO A 22 17.29 2.47 -12.26
C PRO A 22 15.92 2.83 -12.84
N ASP A 23 14.86 2.65 -12.05
CA ASP A 23 13.52 3.15 -12.40
C ASP A 23 13.66 4.65 -12.70
N THR A 24 13.70 4.98 -13.99
CA THR A 24 14.00 6.34 -14.45
C THR A 24 12.80 7.27 -14.27
N GLY A 25 11.67 6.75 -13.80
CA GLY A 25 10.43 7.49 -13.59
C GLY A 25 9.84 7.95 -14.93
N GLY A 26 8.71 7.35 -15.32
CA GLY A 26 7.91 7.83 -16.44
C GLY A 26 6.75 8.71 -15.97
N ALA A 27 6.23 9.57 -16.85
CA ALA A 27 4.93 10.18 -16.60
C ALA A 27 3.85 9.09 -16.58
N VAL A 28 3.20 8.92 -15.42
CA VAL A 28 2.08 7.98 -15.26
C VAL A 28 0.79 8.79 -15.13
N GLU A 29 -0.15 8.53 -16.03
CA GLU A 29 -1.50 9.08 -15.93
C GLU A 29 -2.31 8.30 -14.89
N PRO A 30 -2.83 8.95 -13.83
CA PRO A 30 -3.65 8.27 -12.83
C PRO A 30 -4.97 7.75 -13.41
N LYS A 31 -5.37 6.55 -12.99
CA LYS A 31 -6.68 5.98 -13.33
C LYS A 31 -7.81 6.77 -12.68
N GLN A 32 -8.92 6.92 -13.40
CA GLN A 32 -10.14 7.59 -12.91
C GLN A 32 -11.29 6.63 -12.61
N ASP A 33 -11.11 5.35 -12.95
CA ASP A 33 -12.13 4.30 -12.97
C ASP A 33 -11.84 3.19 -11.93
N CYS A 34 -11.08 3.51 -10.87
CA CYS A 34 -10.77 2.54 -9.83
C CYS A 34 -12.02 2.22 -8.98
N PRO A 35 -12.56 0.97 -9.03
CA PRO A 35 -13.76 0.62 -8.29
C PRO A 35 -13.53 0.65 -6.77
N HIS A 36 -12.28 0.44 -6.34
CA HIS A 36 -11.92 0.36 -4.92
C HIS A 36 -12.02 1.69 -4.18
N VAL A 37 -12.06 2.83 -4.88
CA VAL A 37 -12.20 4.14 -4.21
C VAL A 37 -13.52 4.25 -3.46
N HIS A 38 -14.60 3.65 -3.97
CA HIS A 38 -15.91 3.76 -3.33
C HIS A 38 -16.04 2.94 -2.05
N HIS A 39 -15.36 1.79 -2.00
CA HIS A 39 -15.55 0.80 -0.93
C HIS A 39 -14.42 0.81 0.10
N GLN A 40 -13.20 1.19 -0.31
CA GLN A 40 -11.99 1.05 0.48
C GLN A 40 -11.40 2.39 0.97
N VAL A 41 -12.06 3.51 0.66
CA VAL A 41 -11.65 4.85 1.12
C VAL A 41 -12.66 5.37 2.14
N ARG A 42 -12.15 5.80 3.29
CA ARG A 42 -12.89 6.55 4.30
C ARG A 42 -12.25 7.93 4.42
N LEU A 43 -12.91 8.96 3.91
CA LEU A 43 -12.39 10.33 4.04
C LEU A 43 -12.51 10.84 5.46
N ARG A 44 -11.40 10.78 6.19
CA ARG A 44 -11.27 11.32 7.55
C ARG A 44 -9.93 12.06 7.69
N PRO A 45 -9.82 13.28 7.14
CA PRO A 45 -8.59 14.08 7.24
C PRO A 45 -8.13 14.27 8.69
N ASP A 46 -9.07 14.34 9.63
CA ASP A 46 -8.83 14.41 11.09
C ASP A 46 -8.03 13.22 11.65
N ARG A 47 -7.95 12.11 10.90
CA ARG A 47 -7.27 10.88 11.29
C ARG A 47 -5.90 10.73 10.64
N ILE A 48 -5.57 11.56 9.65
CA ILE A 48 -4.27 11.53 8.97
C ILE A 48 -3.24 12.21 9.86
N LYS A 49 -2.20 11.47 10.24
CA LYS A 49 -1.09 11.98 11.05
C LYS A 49 0.19 11.98 10.23
N ALA A 50 0.41 13.03 9.44
CA ALA A 50 1.53 13.12 8.51
C ALA A 50 2.90 12.89 9.17
N ASP A 51 3.07 13.35 10.42
CA ASP A 51 4.35 13.25 11.14
C ASP A 51 4.58 11.89 11.84
N SER A 52 3.61 10.97 11.77
CA SER A 52 3.77 9.66 12.41
C SER A 52 4.70 8.74 11.60
N PRO A 53 5.63 8.03 12.26
CA PRO A 53 6.50 7.07 11.58
C PRO A 53 5.71 5.86 11.08
N CYS A 54 6.35 5.03 10.26
CA CYS A 54 5.86 3.72 9.89
C CYS A 54 5.54 2.92 11.16
N ARG A 55 4.32 2.38 11.21
CA ARG A 55 3.84 1.60 12.36
C ARG A 55 4.68 0.36 12.65
N ASP A 56 5.25 -0.26 11.62
CA ASP A 56 5.88 -1.58 11.72
C ASP A 56 7.40 -1.49 11.88
N CYS A 57 8.08 -0.62 11.12
CA CYS A 57 9.54 -0.48 11.17
C CYS A 57 10.04 0.84 11.79
N GLY A 58 9.16 1.81 12.08
CA GLY A 58 9.55 3.10 12.66
C GLY A 58 10.17 4.11 11.69
N SER A 59 10.30 3.80 10.40
CA SER A 59 10.83 4.74 9.39
C SER A 59 9.99 6.02 9.30
N THR A 60 10.65 7.16 9.16
CA THR A 60 10.00 8.46 8.84
C THR A 60 10.06 8.81 7.36
N ALA A 61 10.72 7.98 6.54
CA ALA A 61 10.88 8.19 5.11
C ALA A 61 9.76 7.52 4.30
N GLU A 62 9.27 8.24 3.28
CA GLU A 62 8.30 7.77 2.29
C GLU A 62 7.11 6.99 2.88
N ASN A 63 6.44 7.60 3.85
CA ASN A 63 5.30 6.97 4.49
C ASN A 63 4.01 7.18 3.67
N TRP A 64 3.22 6.11 3.63
CA TRP A 64 1.92 6.01 3.00
C TRP A 64 0.87 5.74 4.07
N VAL A 65 -0.26 6.45 3.99
CA VAL A 65 -1.39 6.29 4.90
C VAL A 65 -2.45 5.42 4.24
N CYS A 66 -2.77 4.29 4.86
CA CYS A 66 -3.93 3.50 4.43
C CYS A 66 -5.22 4.31 4.61
N LEU A 67 -6.00 4.49 3.55
CA LEU A 67 -7.24 5.29 3.57
C LEU A 67 -8.45 4.58 4.19
N GLN A 68 -8.28 3.31 4.60
CA GLN A 68 -9.31 2.56 5.34
C GLN A 68 -9.08 2.59 6.86
N CYS A 69 -7.82 2.51 7.32
CA CYS A 69 -7.46 2.39 8.74
C CYS A 69 -6.60 3.54 9.31
N PHE A 70 -6.12 4.44 8.46
CA PHE A 70 -5.32 5.63 8.80
C PHE A 70 -3.97 5.36 9.45
N GLN A 71 -3.38 4.20 9.17
CA GLN A 71 -2.05 3.84 9.68
C GLN A 71 -0.98 4.12 8.64
N ASN A 72 0.10 4.76 9.10
CA ASN A 72 1.25 5.08 8.29
C ASN A 72 2.16 3.85 8.17
N ARG A 73 2.59 3.55 6.96
CA ARG A 73 3.59 2.52 6.67
C ARG A 73 4.51 2.95 5.54
N CYS A 74 5.75 2.52 5.57
CA CYS A 74 6.73 2.95 4.59
C CYS A 74 6.50 2.30 3.22
N SER A 75 6.96 2.99 2.17
CA SER A 75 6.87 2.56 0.78
C SER A 75 7.67 1.28 0.50
N ARG A 76 7.47 0.70 -0.69
CA ARG A 76 8.29 -0.40 -1.24
C ARG A 76 9.76 -0.03 -1.46
N TYR A 77 10.08 1.26 -1.59
CA TYR A 77 11.45 1.74 -1.75
C TYR A 77 12.17 1.89 -0.39
N VAL A 78 11.43 1.73 0.73
CA VAL A 78 11.98 1.68 2.09
C VAL A 78 12.00 0.25 2.63
N ASN A 79 10.87 -0.28 3.14
CA ASN A 79 10.75 -1.66 3.66
C ASN A 79 9.50 -2.40 3.13
N GLY A 80 8.62 -1.73 2.40
CA GLY A 80 7.43 -2.36 1.81
C GLY A 80 6.30 -2.66 2.79
N ASP A 81 6.30 -2.06 3.98
CA ASP A 81 5.30 -2.36 5.01
C ASP A 81 3.88 -1.99 4.56
N ALA A 82 3.72 -0.95 3.73
CA ALA A 82 2.40 -0.56 3.20
C ALA A 82 1.79 -1.64 2.29
N GLU A 83 2.61 -2.31 1.46
CA GLU A 83 2.18 -3.42 0.61
C GLU A 83 1.91 -4.68 1.46
N ALA A 84 2.80 -4.98 2.41
CA ALA A 84 2.62 -6.09 3.34
C ALA A 84 1.32 -5.94 4.16
N HIS A 85 0.95 -4.71 4.53
CA HIS A 85 -0.32 -4.43 5.19
C HIS A 85 -1.52 -4.79 4.32
N TRP A 86 -1.55 -4.34 3.08
CA TRP A 86 -2.63 -4.66 2.16
C TRP A 86 -2.78 -6.19 2.02
N LEU A 87 -1.68 -6.89 1.74
CA LEU A 87 -1.67 -8.36 1.62
C LEU A 87 -2.21 -9.05 2.88
N GLY A 88 -1.81 -8.60 4.08
CA GLY A 88 -2.32 -9.15 5.33
C GLY A 88 -3.80 -8.86 5.61
N THR A 89 -4.38 -7.85 4.95
CA THR A 89 -5.81 -7.52 5.08
C THR A 89 -6.70 -8.17 4.02
N LEU A 90 -6.12 -8.76 2.97
CA LEU A 90 -6.88 -9.51 1.96
C LEU A 90 -7.62 -10.70 2.59
N ASP A 91 -6.99 -11.41 3.53
CA ASP A 91 -7.52 -12.62 4.14
C ASP A 91 -8.29 -12.37 5.46
N ALA A 92 -8.15 -11.18 6.06
CA ALA A 92 -8.58 -10.91 7.44
C ALA A 92 -9.99 -10.29 7.55
N GLU A 93 -10.48 -9.64 6.49
CA GLU A 93 -11.81 -9.01 6.47
C GLU A 93 -12.83 -10.00 5.87
N LEU A 94 -13.47 -10.80 6.73
CA LEU A 94 -14.64 -11.69 6.49
C LEU A 94 -14.96 -12.04 5.00
N PRO A 95 -14.57 -13.23 4.50
CA PRO A 95 -14.65 -13.61 3.08
C PRO A 95 -16.05 -13.70 2.44
N ASN A 96 -17.15 -13.49 3.18
CA ASN A 96 -18.46 -14.02 2.80
C ASN A 96 -19.58 -12.99 2.59
N THR A 97 -19.29 -11.69 2.51
CA THR A 97 -20.34 -10.66 2.32
C THR A 97 -20.08 -9.61 1.26
N ASP A 98 -18.86 -9.46 0.74
CA ASP A 98 -18.56 -8.44 -0.27
C ASP A 98 -17.68 -9.01 -1.41
N PRO A 99 -18.21 -9.17 -2.64
CA PRO A 99 -17.42 -9.58 -3.80
C PRO A 99 -16.35 -8.56 -4.20
N ASP A 100 -16.42 -7.33 -3.67
CA ASP A 100 -15.45 -6.24 -3.90
C ASP A 100 -14.43 -6.12 -2.74
N ALA A 101 -14.33 -7.15 -1.89
CA ALA A 101 -13.35 -7.22 -0.80
C ALA A 101 -11.91 -7.28 -1.34
N ALA A 102 -11.30 -6.11 -1.52
CA ALA A 102 -9.91 -5.95 -1.97
C ALA A 102 -8.93 -5.70 -0.81
N GLY A 103 -9.37 -5.91 0.43
CA GLY A 103 -8.64 -5.50 1.63
C GLY A 103 -8.35 -3.99 1.66
N HIS A 104 -7.40 -3.58 2.49
CA HIS A 104 -6.97 -2.18 2.60
C HIS A 104 -6.07 -1.76 1.43
N CYS A 105 -6.60 -1.78 0.21
CA CYS A 105 -5.80 -1.62 -1.00
C CYS A 105 -5.51 -0.17 -1.41
N VAL A 106 -6.12 0.83 -0.78
CA VAL A 106 -5.93 2.25 -1.16
C VAL A 106 -5.10 2.99 -0.12
N ALA A 107 -4.01 3.61 -0.55
CA ALA A 107 -3.11 4.38 0.31
C ALA A 107 -2.74 5.75 -0.29
N LEU A 108 -2.57 6.74 0.58
CA LEU A 108 -2.13 8.10 0.25
C LEU A 108 -0.65 8.27 0.60
N SER A 109 0.15 8.74 -0.35
CA SER A 109 1.54 9.16 -0.10
C SER A 109 1.57 10.46 0.71
N LEU A 110 2.36 10.50 1.77
CA LEU A 110 2.58 11.74 2.54
C LEU A 110 3.63 12.66 1.91
N SER A 111 4.41 12.15 0.94
CA SER A 111 5.48 12.93 0.29
C SER A 111 4.93 13.87 -0.79
N ASP A 112 3.91 13.43 -1.52
CA ASP A 112 3.39 14.12 -2.72
C ASP A 112 1.86 14.06 -2.88
N LEU A 113 1.15 13.52 -1.88
CA LEU A 113 -0.32 13.36 -1.87
C LEU A 113 -0.89 12.55 -3.03
N SER A 114 -0.05 11.79 -3.74
CA SER A 114 -0.51 10.82 -4.72
C SER A 114 -1.25 9.66 -4.02
N VAL A 115 -2.24 9.10 -4.70
CA VAL A 115 -3.02 7.97 -4.18
C VAL A 115 -2.71 6.74 -5.02
N TRP A 116 -2.39 5.64 -4.35
CA TRP A 116 -2.08 4.35 -4.95
C TRP A 116 -3.14 3.32 -4.58
N CYS A 117 -3.57 2.52 -5.56
CA CYS A 117 -4.36 1.33 -5.33
C CYS A 117 -3.52 0.09 -5.62
N TYR A 118 -3.24 -0.70 -4.59
CA TYR A 118 -2.46 -1.92 -4.70
C TYR A 118 -3.15 -2.99 -5.55
N ALA A 119 -4.48 -3.15 -5.40
CA ALA A 119 -5.24 -4.10 -6.20
C ALA A 119 -5.25 -3.75 -7.71
N CYS A 120 -5.25 -2.46 -8.05
CA CYS A 120 -5.15 -2.01 -9.44
C CYS A 120 -3.72 -1.88 -9.97
N GLY A 121 -2.71 -1.90 -9.09
CA GLY A 121 -1.32 -1.62 -9.42
C GLY A 121 -1.11 -0.26 -10.10
N ALA A 122 -1.87 0.77 -9.67
CA ALA A 122 -1.87 2.06 -10.36
C ALA A 122 -2.11 3.24 -9.40
N TYR A 123 -1.60 4.42 -9.80
CA TYR A 123 -2.05 5.69 -9.25
C TYR A 123 -3.50 5.95 -9.62
N VAL A 124 -4.24 6.58 -8.70
CA VAL A 124 -5.67 6.82 -8.85
C VAL A 124 -5.97 8.29 -8.59
N LYS A 125 -6.87 8.86 -9.39
CA LYS A 125 -7.49 10.16 -9.19
C LYS A 125 -9.00 9.97 -9.23
N HIS A 126 -9.72 10.53 -8.28
CA HIS A 126 -11.18 10.38 -8.22
C HIS A 126 -11.79 11.58 -7.52
N ASP A 127 -13.03 11.96 -7.85
CA ASP A 127 -13.69 13.13 -7.25
C ASP A 127 -13.94 12.96 -5.74
N LEU A 128 -14.07 11.72 -5.27
CA LEU A 128 -14.11 11.36 -3.85
C LEU A 128 -12.77 11.49 -3.14
N LEU A 129 -11.67 11.73 -3.86
CA LEU A 129 -10.38 12.06 -3.30
C LEU A 129 -10.16 13.57 -3.56
N PRO A 130 -10.86 14.46 -2.84
CA PRO A 130 -10.67 15.89 -3.03
C PRO A 130 -9.19 16.23 -2.79
N PRO A 131 -8.69 17.36 -3.33
CA PRO A 131 -7.37 17.85 -2.96
C PRO A 131 -7.26 17.83 -1.44
N LEU A 132 -6.35 17.00 -0.90
CA LEU A 132 -6.24 16.81 0.55
C LEU A 132 -5.49 17.96 1.23
N LEU A 133 -5.34 19.10 0.54
CA LEU A 133 -4.84 20.40 1.00
C LEU A 133 -5.55 21.54 0.25
#